data_AF-A0A4V3WWE9-F1
#
_entry.id   AF-A0A4V3WWE9-F1
#
_cell.length_a   1.000
_cell.length_b   1.000
_cell.length_c   1.000
_cell.angle_alpha   90.00
_cell.angle_beta   90.00
_cell.angle_gamma   90.00
#
_symmetry.space_group_name_H-M   'P 1'
#
loop_
_entity.id
_entity.type
_entity.pdbx_description
1 polymer ?
#
loop_
_entity_poly.entity_id
_entity_poly.type
_entity_poly.pdbx_seq_one_letter_code
_entity_poly.pdbx_strand_id
1 'polypeptide(L)'
;MEQVFSYIIGLGAAVMMPIIFTVLGVCIGIKLGDALKSGLKVGVGFIGLSIVTALLTSALGPALNTVVDIYDLQLKVFDMGWPAAAAVAYNTAVGAFIIPVCLGVNLLMLVTKTTRTVNIDLWNYWHF
;
A
#
# COMPACT_ATOMS: atom_id res chain seq x y z
N MET A 1 12.94 -12.26 15.33
CA MET A 1 12.64 -11.54 14.07
C MET A 1 11.14 -11.56 13.76
N GLU A 2 10.47 -12.72 13.88
CA GLU A 2 9.01 -12.84 13.74
C GLU A 2 8.20 -11.95 14.70
N GLN A 3 8.63 -11.78 15.95
CA GLN A 3 7.89 -10.97 16.93
C GLN A 3 7.91 -9.46 16.60
N VAL A 4 9.00 -8.95 16.05
CA VAL A 4 9.11 -7.52 15.66
C VAL A 4 8.29 -7.26 14.41
N PHE A 5 8.33 -8.17 13.42
CA PHE A 5 7.49 -8.09 12.24
C PHE A 5 6.00 -8.20 12.61
N SER A 6 5.62 -9.15 13.47
CA SER A 6 4.23 -9.31 13.92
C SER A 6 3.72 -8.10 14.71
N TYR A 7 4.58 -7.47 15.52
CA TYR A 7 4.24 -6.24 16.22
C TYR A 7 4.05 -5.06 15.26
N ILE A 8 4.92 -4.91 14.25
CA ILE A 8 4.82 -3.85 13.24
C ILE A 8 3.61 -4.05 12.33
N ILE A 9 3.28 -5.29 11.98
CA ILE A 9 2.07 -5.63 11.20
C ILE A 9 0.81 -5.39 12.05
N GLY A 10 0.85 -5.69 13.35
CA GLY A 10 -0.25 -5.44 14.28
C GLY A 10 -0.58 -3.96 14.50
N LEU A 11 0.33 -3.05 14.18
CA LEU A 11 0.11 -1.59 14.24
C LEU A 11 -0.69 -1.05 13.05
N GLY A 12 -0.90 -1.87 12.01
CA GLY A 12 -1.70 -1.53 10.84
C GLY A 12 -0.95 -0.79 9.72
N ALA A 13 -1.52 -0.82 8.51
CA ALA A 13 -0.95 -0.21 7.31
C ALA A 13 -0.60 1.29 7.47
N ALA A 14 -1.38 2.03 8.27
CA ALA A 14 -1.17 3.45 8.55
C ALA A 14 0.15 3.75 9.29
N VAL A 15 0.70 2.79 10.03
CA VAL A 15 1.96 2.92 10.78
C VAL A 15 3.10 2.22 10.05
N MET A 16 2.83 1.08 9.41
CA MET A 16 3.81 0.31 8.67
C MET A 16 4.39 1.11 7.49
N MET A 17 3.54 1.79 6.70
CA MET A 17 3.98 2.53 5.52
C MET A 17 4.97 3.66 5.84
N PRO A 18 4.69 4.55 6.81
CA PRO A 18 5.67 5.56 7.25
C PRO A 18 7.02 4.97 7.62
N ILE A 19 7.05 3.86 8.36
CA ILE A 19 8.28 3.22 8.81
C ILE A 19 9.08 2.72 7.60
N ILE A 20 8.44 2.01 6.66
CA ILE A 20 9.09 1.49 5.46
C ILE A 20 9.68 2.62 4.62
N PHE A 21 8.92 3.68 4.36
CA PHE A 21 9.39 4.83 3.58
C PHE A 21 10.48 5.63 4.30
N THR A 22 10.44 5.72 5.63
CA THR A 22 11.53 6.33 6.41
C THR A 22 12.81 5.51 6.31
N VAL A 23 12.74 4.18 6.48
CA VAL A 23 13.91 3.29 6.37
C VAL A 23 14.50 3.35 4.96
N LEU A 24 13.67 3.26 3.93
CA LEU A 24 14.11 3.38 2.54
C LEU A 24 14.74 4.75 2.24
N GLY A 25 14.13 5.83 2.72
CA GLY A 25 14.69 7.18 2.58
C GLY A 25 16.10 7.28 3.18
N VAL A 26 16.32 6.69 4.36
CA VAL A 26 17.65 6.62 4.97
C VAL A 26 18.61 5.78 4.12
N CYS A 27 18.18 4.62 3.61
CA CYS A 27 19.01 3.77 2.75
C CYS A 27 19.43 4.44 1.44
N ILE A 28 18.62 5.36 0.90
CA ILE A 28 18.92 6.12 -0.32
C ILE A 28 19.83 7.33 -0.03
N GLY A 29 20.15 7.61 1.23
CA GLY A 29 21.07 8.68 1.66
C GLY A 29 20.38 9.98 2.09
N ILE A 30 19.07 9.95 2.34
CA ILE A 30 18.34 11.09 2.91
C ILE A 30 18.67 11.21 4.41
N LYS A 31 18.84 12.44 4.92
CA LYS A 31 19.03 12.69 6.35
C LYS A 31 17.83 12.16 7.15
N LEU A 32 18.09 11.52 8.29
CA LEU A 32 17.05 10.84 9.10
C LEU A 32 15.86 11.75 9.44
N GLY A 33 16.10 13.03 9.75
CA GLY A 33 15.01 13.99 10.02
C GLY A 33 14.12 14.26 8.81
N ASP A 34 14.68 14.29 7.60
CA ASP A 34 13.93 14.51 6.36
C ASP A 34 13.24 13.23 5.87
N ALA A 35 13.87 12.07 6.11
CA ALA A 35 13.28 10.76 5.85
C ALA A 35 12.08 10.47 6.76
N LEU A 36 12.17 10.84 8.05
CA LEU A 36 11.04 10.74 8.99
C LEU A 36 9.89 11.65 8.57
N LYS A 37 10.15 12.92 8.25
CA LYS A 37 9.12 13.85 7.76
C LYS A 37 8.44 13.34 6.51
N SER A 38 9.21 12.79 5.57
CA SER A 38 8.68 12.22 4.32
C SER A 38 7.81 11.00 4.60
N GLY A 39 8.26 10.06 5.43
CA GLY A 39 7.47 8.90 5.83
C GLY A 39 6.17 9.27 6.54
N LEU A 40 6.20 10.25 7.44
CA LEU A 40 5.01 10.76 8.13
C LEU A 40 4.01 11.41 7.16
N LYS A 41 4.47 12.20 6.18
CA LYS A 41 3.61 12.79 5.14
C LYS A 41 2.90 11.70 4.32
N VAL A 42 3.62 10.63 3.97
CA VAL A 42 3.04 9.46 3.30
C VAL A 42 1.94 8.85 4.17
N GLY A 43 2.21 8.61 5.46
CA GLY A 43 1.21 8.09 6.40
C GLY A 43 -0.07 8.93 6.49
N VAL A 44 0.05 10.25 6.54
CA VAL A 44 -1.12 11.15 6.53
C VAL A 44 -1.90 11.01 5.22
N GLY A 45 -1.22 10.94 4.07
CA GLY A 45 -1.86 10.72 2.78
C GLY A 45 -2.64 9.40 2.73
N PHE A 46 -2.10 8.36 3.35
CA PHE A 46 -2.74 7.05 3.46
C PHE A 46 -4.03 7.05 4.26
N ILE A 47 -4.02 7.73 5.41
CA ILE A 47 -5.20 7.88 6.25
C ILE A 47 -6.27 8.65 5.47
N GLY A 48 -5.87 9.74 4.79
CA GLY A 48 -6.77 10.52 3.94
C GLY A 48 -7.39 9.69 2.82
N LEU A 49 -6.59 8.91 2.09
CA LEU A 49 -7.07 8.00 1.04
C LEU A 49 -8.09 7.00 1.59
N SER A 50 -7.78 6.37 2.72
CA SER A 50 -8.65 5.36 3.34
C SER A 50 -10.02 5.95 3.72
N ILE A 51 -10.03 7.18 4.26
CA ILE A 51 -11.27 7.89 4.61
C ILE A 51 -12.08 8.20 3.35
N VAL A 52 -11.43 8.71 2.30
CA VAL A 52 -12.12 9.06 1.04
C VAL A 52 -12.70 7.81 0.36
N THR A 53 -11.96 6.69 0.33
CA THR A 53 -12.45 5.42 -0.23
C THR A 53 -13.63 4.87 0.55
N ALA A 54 -13.59 4.94 1.89
CA ALA A 54 -14.71 4.53 2.73
C ALA A 54 -15.96 5.41 2.49
N LEU A 55 -15.76 6.73 2.39
CA LEU A 55 -16.84 7.67 2.11
C LEU A 55 -17.49 7.37 0.75
N LEU A 56 -16.68 7.21 -0.31
CA LEU A 56 -17.15 6.85 -1.65
C LEU A 56 -17.94 5.53 -1.64
N THR A 57 -17.42 4.51 -0.95
CA THR A 57 -18.09 3.20 -0.81
C THR A 57 -19.45 3.35 -0.14
N SER A 58 -19.53 4.11 0.96
CA SER A 58 -20.77 4.32 1.70
C SER A 58 -21.81 5.16 0.93
N ALA A 59 -21.35 6.13 0.12
CA ALA A 59 -22.22 7.00 -0.66
C ALA A 59 -22.77 6.27 -1.91
N LEU A 60 -21.96 5.43 -2.54
CA LEU A 60 -22.32 4.73 -3.77
C LEU A 60 -23.03 3.40 -3.53
N GLY A 61 -22.84 2.76 -2.37
CA GLY A 61 -23.45 1.46 -2.03
C GLY A 61 -24.97 1.41 -2.23
N PRO A 62 -25.76 2.35 -1.70
CA PRO A 62 -27.22 2.35 -1.87
C PRO A 62 -27.67 2.50 -3.33
N ALA A 63 -27.00 3.36 -4.09
CA ALA A 63 -27.29 3.57 -5.50
C ALA A 63 -26.98 2.30 -6.32
N LEU A 64 -25.86 1.65 -6.02
CA LEU A 64 -25.46 0.40 -6.68
C LEU A 64 -26.42 -0.75 -6.34
N ASN A 65 -26.87 -0.88 -5.09
CA ASN A 65 -27.87 -1.88 -4.71
C ASN A 65 -29.19 -1.67 -5.48
N THR A 66 -29.60 -0.42 -5.68
CA THR A 66 -30.80 -0.10 -6.47
C THR A 66 -30.66 -0.57 -7.91
N VAL A 67 -29.48 -0.41 -8.52
CA VAL A 67 -29.20 -0.91 -9.87
C VAL A 67 -29.23 -2.44 -9.90
N VAL A 68 -28.64 -3.11 -8.91
CA VAL A 68 -28.67 -4.57 -8.79
C VAL A 68 -30.12 -5.09 -8.73
N ASP A 69 -30.97 -4.43 -7.96
CA ASP A 69 -32.39 -4.79 -7.82
C ASP A 69 -33.19 -4.53 -9.12
N ILE A 70 -32.94 -3.42 -9.82
CA ILE A 70 -33.64 -3.10 -11.09
C ILE A 70 -33.34 -4.12 -12.19
N TYR A 71 -32.09 -4.57 -12.27
CA TYR A 71 -31.63 -5.48 -13.32
C TYR A 71 -31.67 -6.96 -12.92
N ASP A 72 -32.20 -7.29 -11.74
CA ASP A 72 -32.25 -8.65 -11.16
C ASP A 72 -30.86 -9.34 -11.18
N LEU A 73 -29.81 -8.58 -10.89
CA LEU A 73 -28.44 -9.07 -10.92
C LEU A 73 -28.11 -9.81 -9.62
N GLN A 74 -27.55 -11.02 -9.69
CA GLN A 74 -27.10 -11.76 -8.50
C GLN A 74 -25.66 -11.38 -8.09
N LEU A 75 -25.39 -10.08 -7.92
CA LEU A 75 -24.07 -9.59 -7.52
C LEU A 75 -23.89 -9.67 -6.00
N LYS A 76 -23.19 -10.71 -5.54
CA LYS A 76 -22.90 -10.95 -4.11
C LYS A 76 -21.68 -10.20 -3.57
N VAL A 77 -20.86 -9.61 -4.43
CA VAL A 77 -19.57 -9.01 -4.06
C VAL A 77 -19.49 -7.59 -4.55
N PHE A 78 -19.13 -6.69 -3.66
CA PHE A 78 -18.88 -5.29 -3.96
C PHE A 78 -17.39 -5.06 -4.19
N ASP A 79 -17.01 -4.60 -5.37
CA ASP A 79 -15.64 -4.20 -5.67
C ASP A 79 -15.38 -2.80 -5.09
N MET A 80 -14.69 -2.74 -3.96
CA MET A 80 -14.29 -1.48 -3.30
C MET A 80 -13.16 -0.75 -4.05
N GLY A 81 -12.71 -1.30 -5.18
CA GLY A 81 -11.65 -0.78 -6.00
C GLY A 81 -10.26 -1.09 -5.47
N TRP A 82 -9.28 -0.73 -6.29
CA TRP A 82 -7.87 -0.98 -6.04
C TRP A 82 -7.30 -0.36 -4.73
N PRO A 83 -7.75 0.81 -4.22
CA PRO A 83 -7.17 1.38 -3.00
C PRO A 83 -7.51 0.56 -1.75
N ALA A 84 -8.73 0.01 -1.69
CA ALA A 84 -9.17 -0.85 -0.59
C ALA A 84 -8.40 -2.18 -0.60
N ALA A 85 -8.24 -2.78 -1.77
CA ALA A 85 -7.46 -4.02 -1.93
C ALA A 85 -5.97 -3.80 -1.57
N ALA A 86 -5.36 -2.70 -2.02
CA ALA A 86 -3.99 -2.35 -1.68
C ALA A 86 -3.82 -2.13 -0.16
N ALA A 87 -4.72 -1.38 0.48
CA ALA A 87 -4.69 -1.15 1.92
C ALA A 87 -4.76 -2.46 2.72
N VAL A 88 -5.59 -3.42 2.28
CA VAL A 88 -5.67 -4.75 2.89
C VAL A 88 -4.39 -5.55 2.65
N ALA A 89 -3.87 -5.56 1.42
CA ALA A 89 -2.63 -6.28 1.07
C ALA A 89 -1.44 -5.81 1.92
N TYR A 90 -1.28 -4.50 2.09
CA TYR A 90 -0.23 -3.92 2.92
C TYR A 90 -0.46 -4.02 4.42
N ASN A 91 -1.66 -4.44 4.84
CA ASN A 91 -1.90 -4.81 6.23
C ASN A 91 -1.41 -6.24 6.53
N THR A 92 -0.91 -6.97 5.54
CA THR A 92 -0.38 -8.34 5.71
C THR A 92 1.14 -8.37 5.77
N ALA A 93 1.68 -9.46 6.36
CA ALA A 93 3.12 -9.72 6.36
C ALA A 93 3.71 -9.79 4.95
N VAL A 94 2.94 -10.34 4.01
CA VAL A 94 3.36 -10.53 2.62
C VAL A 94 3.51 -9.17 1.92
N GLY A 95 2.54 -8.27 2.08
CA GLY A 95 2.60 -6.92 1.48
C GLY A 95 3.73 -6.06 2.04
N ALA A 96 4.11 -6.26 3.32
CA ALA A 96 5.29 -5.60 3.88
C ALA A 96 6.61 -6.12 3.28
N PHE A 97 6.66 -7.43 3.04
CA PHE A 97 7.86 -8.13 2.58
C PHE A 97 8.10 -8.00 1.07
N ILE A 98 7.04 -7.84 0.28
CA ILE A 98 7.16 -7.72 -1.19
C ILE A 98 7.96 -6.47 -1.58
N ILE A 99 7.89 -5.39 -0.81
CA ILE A 99 8.58 -4.13 -1.10
C ILE A 99 10.11 -4.29 -1.18
N PRO A 100 10.80 -4.75 -0.10
CA PRO A 100 12.25 -4.94 -0.16
C PRO A 100 12.67 -6.02 -1.18
N VAL A 101 11.84 -7.04 -1.42
CA VAL A 101 12.12 -8.08 -2.41
C VAL A 101 12.07 -7.53 -3.83
N CYS A 102 10.96 -6.91 -4.24
CA CYS A 102 10.81 -6.34 -5.58
C CYS A 102 11.85 -5.25 -5.86
N LEU A 103 12.10 -4.37 -4.89
CA LEU A 103 13.13 -3.34 -5.01
C LEU A 103 14.53 -3.97 -5.10
N GLY A 104 14.83 -4.99 -4.30
CA GLY A 104 16.09 -5.71 -4.33
C GLY A 104 16.34 -6.41 -5.67
N VAL A 105 15.33 -7.09 -6.22
CA VAL A 105 15.40 -7.71 -7.55
C VAL A 105 15.58 -6.65 -8.63
N ASN A 106 14.85 -5.54 -8.58
CA ASN A 106 14.98 -4.46 -9.56
C ASN A 106 16.37 -3.81 -9.52
N LEU A 107 16.93 -3.60 -8.33
CA LEU A 107 18.31 -3.13 -8.15
C LEU A 107 19.33 -4.15 -8.66
N LEU A 108 19.12 -5.44 -8.43
CA LEU A 108 19.97 -6.50 -8.96
C LEU A 108 19.97 -6.47 -10.50
N MET A 109 18.79 -6.37 -11.11
CA MET A 109 18.64 -6.26 -12.57
C MET A 109 19.33 -5.02 -13.16
N LEU A 110 19.39 -3.92 -12.40
CA LEU A 110 20.11 -2.72 -12.79
C LEU A 110 21.63 -2.96 -12.79
N VAL A 111 22.15 -3.61 -11.74
CA VAL A 111 23.58 -3.95 -11.61
C VAL A 111 24.00 -4.97 -12.66
N THR A 112 23.17 -5.99 -12.93
CA THR A 112 23.40 -6.99 -13.99
C THR A 112 23.11 -6.46 -15.40
N LYS A 113 22.72 -5.17 -15.52
CA LYS A 113 22.37 -4.49 -16.78
C LYS A 113 21.24 -5.14 -17.58
N THR A 114 20.41 -5.94 -16.91
CA THR A 114 19.21 -6.55 -17.50
C THR A 114 18.10 -5.51 -17.68
N THR A 115 18.08 -4.45 -16.86
CA THR A 115 17.20 -3.29 -17.01
C THR A 115 17.98 -1.98 -16.88
N ARG A 116 17.37 -0.88 -17.32
CA ARG A 116 17.89 0.50 -17.16
C ARG A 116 16.97 1.38 -16.32
N THR A 117 15.93 0.80 -15.72
CA THR A 117 14.86 1.51 -15.03
C THR A 117 14.76 1.02 -13.59
N VAL A 118 14.55 1.98 -12.69
CA VAL A 118 14.22 1.70 -11.29
C VAL A 118 12.72 1.89 -11.11
N ASN A 119 12.02 0.87 -10.63
CA ASN A 119 10.62 1.02 -10.27
C ASN A 119 10.53 1.65 -8.87
N ILE A 120 10.19 2.95 -8.86
CA ILE A 120 10.05 3.77 -7.66
C ILE A 120 8.61 3.83 -7.14
N ASP A 121 7.65 3.25 -7.88
CA ASP A 121 6.28 3.14 -7.44
C ASP A 121 6.13 1.93 -6.51
N LEU A 122 6.65 2.11 -5.30
CA LEU A 122 6.65 1.07 -4.26
C LEU A 122 5.23 0.71 -3.80
N TRP A 123 4.28 1.64 -3.97
CA TRP A 123 2.87 1.42 -3.67
C TRP A 123 2.21 0.48 -4.65
N ASN A 124 2.69 0.42 -5.90
CA ASN A 124 2.16 -0.49 -6.91
C ASN A 124 2.59 -1.95 -6.70
N TYR A 125 3.50 -2.22 -5.76
CA TYR A 125 3.96 -3.57 -5.49
C TYR A 125 2.93 -4.47 -4.83
N TRP A 126 1.82 -3.94 -4.33
CA TRP A 126 0.71 -4.75 -3.81
C TRP A 126 0.09 -5.71 -4.82
N HIS A 127 0.30 -5.47 -6.12
CA HIS A 127 -0.17 -6.35 -7.19
C HIS A 127 0.66 -7.64 -7.35
N PHE A 128 1.87 -7.67 -6.81
CA PHE A 128 2.82 -8.78 -6.94
C PHE A 128 2.83 -9.65 -5.67
#